data_AF-A0A6J4BXC2-F1
#
_entry.id   AF-A0A6J4BXC2-F1
#
_cell.length_a   1.000
_cell.length_b   1.000
_cell.length_c   1.000
_cell.angle_alpha   90.00
_cell.angle_beta   90.00
_cell.angle_gamma   90.00
#
_symmetry.space_group_name_H-M   'P 1'
#
loop_
_entity.id
_entity.type
_entity.pdbx_description
1 polymer ?
#
loop_
_entity_poly.entity_id
_entity_poly.type
_entity_poly.pdbx_seq_one_letter_code
_entity_poly.pdbx_strand_id
1 'polypeptide(L)'
;MSTRYQQLRAAVANLAAPADLQATYLDGIFVLCTGGGSAEGYGNIELVEEFYDIFLARNHMFEFEEIRPSEVEAVIKLDKILSLICAEQDDRLWAREALFSDERWTKIRSYASKVLKELPDEPRESDYTRGLSGGDS
;
A
#
# COMPACT_ATOMS: atom_id res chain seq x y z
N MET A 1 3.15 16.89 6.17
CA MET A 1 3.44 15.44 6.14
C MET A 1 2.15 14.72 5.78
N SER A 2 2.22 13.60 5.07
CA SER A 2 1.02 12.77 4.82
C SER A 2 0.54 12.13 6.13
N THR A 3 -0.77 12.01 6.30
CA THR A 3 -1.35 11.27 7.43
C THR A 3 -1.29 9.77 7.20
N ARG A 4 -1.46 8.97 8.27
CA ARG A 4 -1.48 7.50 8.16
C ARG A 4 -2.56 7.01 7.21
N TYR A 5 -3.72 7.67 7.19
CA TYR A 5 -4.77 7.38 6.22
C TYR A 5 -4.30 7.62 4.78
N GLN A 6 -3.64 8.75 4.52
CA GLN A 6 -3.10 9.06 3.19
C GLN A 6 -2.01 8.06 2.78
N GLN A 7 -1.15 7.64 3.72
CA GLN A 7 -0.14 6.61 3.49
C GLN A 7 -0.79 5.25 3.15
N LEU A 8 -1.79 4.82 3.92
CA LEU A 8 -2.53 3.59 3.67
C LEU A 8 -3.20 3.62 2.30
N ARG A 9 -3.87 4.73 1.98
CA ARG A 9 -4.49 4.91 0.68
C ARG A 9 -3.48 4.90 -0.46
N ALA A 10 -2.31 5.51 -0.28
CA ALA A 10 -1.24 5.51 -1.27
C ALA A 10 -0.69 4.09 -1.52
N ALA A 11 -0.42 3.32 -0.47
CA ALA A 11 0.01 1.93 -0.60
C ALA A 11 -1.02 1.07 -1.35
N VAL A 12 -2.31 1.22 -1.03
CA VAL A 12 -3.39 0.54 -1.78
C VAL A 12 -3.47 1.02 -3.23
N ALA A 13 -3.23 2.31 -3.49
CA ALA A 13 -3.19 2.85 -4.84
C ALA A 13 -2.02 2.29 -5.67
N ASN A 14 -0.85 2.15 -5.06
CA ASN A 14 0.32 1.52 -5.69
C ASN A 14 0.05 0.04 -6.02
N LEU A 15 -0.60 -0.70 -5.12
CA LEU A 15 -1.05 -2.07 -5.38
C LEU A 15 -2.11 -2.16 -6.50
N ALA A 16 -2.97 -1.15 -6.62
CA ALA A 16 -4.04 -1.09 -7.62
C ALA A 16 -3.55 -0.63 -9.00
N ALA A 17 -2.40 0.05 -9.06
CA ALA A 17 -1.89 0.67 -10.26
C ALA A 17 -1.56 -0.37 -11.37
N PRO A 18 -1.67 0.01 -12.66
CA PRO A 18 -1.15 -0.78 -13.77
C PRO A 18 0.34 -1.15 -13.61
N ALA A 19 0.76 -2.23 -14.26
CA ALA A 19 2.10 -2.81 -14.10
C ALA A 19 3.25 -1.83 -14.42
N ASP A 20 3.07 -0.96 -15.42
CA ASP A 20 4.04 0.08 -15.79
C ASP A 20 4.18 1.15 -14.71
N LEU A 21 3.08 1.55 -14.07
CA LEU A 21 3.11 2.49 -12.95
C LEU A 21 3.67 1.84 -11.68
N GLN A 22 3.41 0.56 -11.45
CA GLN A 22 4.02 -0.22 -10.38
C GLN A 22 5.55 -0.31 -10.54
N ALA A 23 6.02 -0.58 -11.76
CA ALA A 23 7.44 -0.60 -12.07
C ALA A 23 8.08 0.78 -11.87
N THR A 24 7.44 1.83 -12.40
CA THR A 24 7.91 3.23 -12.25
C THR A 24 7.98 3.64 -10.78
N TYR A 25 6.98 3.25 -9.98
CA TYR A 25 6.96 3.51 -8.54
C TYR A 25 8.15 2.84 -7.84
N LEU A 26 8.37 1.57 -8.12
CA LEU A 26 9.47 0.78 -7.56
C LEU A 26 10.84 1.35 -7.95
N ASP A 27 11.02 1.80 -9.19
CA ASP A 27 12.26 2.49 -9.60
C ASP A 27 12.46 3.81 -8.82
N GLY A 28 11.36 4.50 -8.47
CA GLY A 28 11.37 5.72 -7.69
C GLY A 28 11.80 5.53 -6.23
N ILE A 29 11.26 4.52 -5.53
CA ILE A 29 11.59 4.29 -4.11
C ILE A 29 13.02 3.76 -3.93
N PHE A 30 13.56 3.05 -4.92
CA PHE A 30 14.95 2.56 -4.93
C PHE A 30 15.94 3.50 -5.62
N VAL A 31 15.55 4.74 -5.94
CA VAL A 31 16.40 5.71 -6.68
C VAL A 31 17.80 5.89 -6.09
N LEU A 32 17.92 5.86 -4.76
CA LEU A 32 19.20 5.99 -4.07
C LEU A 32 20.08 4.74 -4.19
N CYS A 33 19.46 3.57 -4.31
CA CYS A 33 20.14 2.29 -4.47
C CYS A 33 20.58 2.06 -5.92
N THR A 34 19.80 2.55 -6.89
CA THR A 34 20.05 2.34 -8.33
C THR A 34 20.79 3.50 -8.99
N GLY A 35 21.01 4.61 -8.28
CA GLY A 35 21.54 5.85 -8.87
C GLY A 35 20.59 6.47 -9.90
N GLY A 36 19.28 6.25 -9.77
CA GLY A 36 18.24 6.70 -10.70
C GLY A 36 17.96 5.77 -11.87
N GLY A 37 18.53 4.56 -11.88
CA GLY A 37 18.23 3.51 -12.86
C GLY A 37 17.08 2.58 -12.43
N SER A 38 16.86 1.54 -13.24
CA SER A 38 15.88 0.48 -12.96
C SER A 38 16.18 -0.26 -11.65
N ALA A 39 15.13 -0.51 -10.88
CA ALA A 39 15.15 -1.29 -9.63
C ALA A 39 14.72 -2.76 -9.83
N GLU A 40 14.71 -3.25 -11.08
CA GLU A 40 14.30 -4.62 -11.41
C GLU A 40 14.95 -5.71 -10.54
N GLY A 41 16.24 -5.55 -10.19
CA GLY A 41 16.96 -6.50 -9.32
C GLY A 41 16.47 -6.56 -7.86
N TYR A 42 15.69 -5.59 -7.40
CA TYR A 42 15.08 -5.57 -6.05
C TYR A 42 13.72 -6.27 -6.03
N GLY A 43 13.13 -6.55 -7.20
CA GLY A 43 11.84 -7.20 -7.33
C GLY A 43 10.65 -6.29 -6.97
N ASN A 44 9.53 -6.93 -6.65
CA ASN A 44 8.24 -6.27 -6.45
C ASN A 44 7.67 -6.39 -5.03
N ILE A 45 8.43 -7.01 -4.11
CA ILE A 45 7.97 -7.29 -2.75
C ILE A 45 7.57 -6.01 -2.01
N GLU A 46 8.28 -4.92 -2.28
CA GLU A 46 8.07 -3.63 -1.61
C GLU A 46 6.65 -3.06 -1.79
N LEU A 47 5.96 -3.38 -2.90
CA LEU A 47 4.55 -2.98 -3.08
C LEU A 47 3.63 -3.58 -2.00
N VAL A 48 3.95 -4.79 -1.54
CA VAL A 48 3.17 -5.51 -0.51
C VAL A 48 3.65 -5.11 0.88
N GLU A 49 4.97 -4.97 1.08
CA GLU A 49 5.55 -4.56 2.37
C GLU A 49 5.10 -3.16 2.77
N GLU A 50 5.09 -2.18 1.86
CA GLU A 50 4.58 -0.83 2.16
C GLU A 50 3.12 -0.85 2.62
N PHE A 51 2.30 -1.74 2.06
CA PHE A 51 0.93 -1.93 2.53
C PHE A 51 0.92 -2.54 3.94
N TYR A 52 1.74 -3.56 4.20
CA TYR A 52 1.79 -4.21 5.51
C TYR A 52 2.28 -3.27 6.61
N ASP A 53 3.32 -2.47 6.34
CA ASP A 53 3.85 -1.48 7.29
C ASP A 53 2.76 -0.55 7.82
N ILE A 54 1.95 0.01 6.92
CA ILE A 54 0.88 0.93 7.32
C ILE A 54 -0.38 0.19 7.79
N PHE A 55 -0.65 -1.02 7.31
CA PHE A 55 -1.76 -1.86 7.74
C PHE A 55 -1.67 -2.22 9.23
N LEU A 56 -0.47 -2.38 9.78
CA LEU A 56 -0.26 -2.60 11.22
C LEU A 56 -0.83 -1.47 12.07
N ALA A 57 -0.84 -0.23 11.56
CA ALA A 57 -1.36 0.93 12.28
C ALA A 57 -2.89 1.03 12.29
N ARG A 58 -3.62 0.19 11.54
CA ARG A 58 -5.07 0.32 11.31
C ARG A 58 -5.91 0.34 12.59
N ASN A 59 -5.54 -0.45 13.61
CA ASN A 59 -6.30 -0.53 14.86
C ASN A 59 -6.18 0.80 15.63
N HIS A 60 -4.98 1.37 15.64
CA HIS A 60 -4.75 2.69 16.24
C HIS A 60 -5.37 3.80 15.39
N MET A 61 -5.35 3.69 14.06
CA MET A 61 -6.10 4.62 13.21
C MET A 61 -7.60 4.57 13.52
N PHE A 62 -8.14 3.38 13.79
CA PHE A 62 -9.56 3.19 14.11
C PHE A 62 -9.91 3.76 15.49
N GLU A 63 -9.11 3.46 16.50
CA GLU A 63 -9.25 3.99 17.86
C GLU A 63 -9.29 5.52 17.89
N PHE A 64 -8.48 6.15 17.03
CA PHE A 64 -8.40 7.60 16.91
C PHE A 64 -9.26 8.16 15.77
N GLU A 65 -10.21 7.40 15.23
CA GLU A 65 -11.18 7.88 14.21
C GLU A 65 -10.53 8.41 12.91
N GLU A 66 -9.29 8.03 12.60
CA GLU A 66 -8.62 8.34 11.33
C GLU A 66 -9.11 7.46 10.17
N ILE A 67 -9.68 6.29 10.50
CA ILE A 67 -10.23 5.32 9.56
C ILE A 67 -11.59 4.82 10.05
N ARG A 68 -12.52 4.61 9.11
CA ARG A 68 -13.91 4.21 9.38
C ARG A 68 -14.00 2.68 9.49
N PRO A 69 -15.01 2.13 10.18
CA PRO A 69 -15.21 0.68 10.28
C PRO A 69 -15.21 -0.05 8.93
N SER A 70 -15.93 0.48 7.94
CA SER A 70 -16.04 -0.12 6.61
C SER A 70 -14.70 -0.18 5.86
N GLU A 71 -13.84 0.82 6.07
CA GLU A 71 -12.52 0.89 5.47
C GLU A 71 -11.56 -0.10 6.13
N VAL A 72 -11.62 -0.23 7.46
CA VAL A 72 -10.89 -1.26 8.21
C VAL A 72 -11.25 -2.65 7.69
N GLU A 73 -12.55 -2.93 7.52
CA GLU A 73 -13.01 -4.19 6.95
C GLU A 73 -12.48 -4.42 5.52
N ALA A 74 -12.46 -3.37 4.69
CA ALA A 74 -11.96 -3.46 3.32
C ALA A 74 -10.45 -3.80 3.29
N VAL A 75 -9.63 -3.13 4.11
CA VAL A 75 -8.19 -3.41 4.15
C VAL A 75 -7.85 -4.75 4.80
N ILE A 76 -8.65 -5.23 5.76
CA ILE A 76 -8.52 -6.60 6.30
C ILE A 76 -8.82 -7.65 5.22
N LYS A 77 -9.80 -7.40 4.34
CA LYS A 77 -10.07 -8.30 3.21
C LYS A 77 -8.91 -8.30 2.21
N LEU A 78 -8.29 -7.14 1.96
CA LEU A 78 -7.10 -7.05 1.11
C LEU A 78 -5.93 -7.84 1.69
N ASP A 79 -5.61 -7.64 2.96
CA ASP A 79 -4.56 -8.36 3.70
C ASP A 79 -4.72 -9.89 3.59
N LYS A 80 -5.95 -10.40 3.79
CA LYS A 80 -6.22 -11.84 3.65
C LYS A 80 -5.93 -12.37 2.24
N ILE A 81 -6.28 -11.61 1.20
CA ILE A 81 -6.00 -12.00 -0.18
C ILE A 81 -4.50 -11.97 -0.45
N LEU A 82 -3.80 -10.92 -0.03
CA LEU A 82 -2.35 -10.82 -0.17
C LEU A 82 -1.66 -11.96 0.55
N SER A 83 -2.01 -12.24 1.80
CA SER A 83 -1.48 -13.36 2.59
C SER A 83 -1.66 -14.71 1.88
N LEU A 84 -2.81 -14.97 1.27
CA LEU A 84 -3.05 -16.21 0.52
C LEU A 84 -2.17 -16.32 -0.73
N ILE A 85 -2.01 -15.22 -1.47
CA ILE A 85 -1.17 -15.20 -2.67
C ILE A 85 0.32 -15.33 -2.30
N CYS A 86 0.77 -14.65 -1.25
CA CYS A 86 2.17 -14.63 -0.82
C CYS A 86 2.60 -15.93 -0.12
N ALA A 87 1.66 -16.72 0.40
CA ALA A 87 1.95 -18.01 1.03
C ALA A 87 2.36 -19.10 0.02
N GLU A 88 2.03 -18.93 -1.26
CA GLU A 88 2.60 -19.74 -2.33
C GLU A 88 4.10 -19.37 -2.44
N GLN A 89 4.99 -20.17 -1.85
CA GLN A 89 6.45 -19.98 -1.87
C GLN A 89 7.02 -20.12 -3.29
N ASP A 90 6.70 -19.17 -4.15
CA ASP A 90 7.16 -19.06 -5.53
C ASP A 90 7.85 -17.70 -5.72
N ASP A 91 9.18 -17.72 -5.65
CA ASP A 91 10.02 -16.53 -5.76
C ASP A 91 9.80 -15.75 -7.07
N ARG A 92 9.27 -16.42 -8.10
CA ARG A 92 8.96 -15.77 -9.39
C ARG A 92 7.91 -14.69 -9.25
N LEU A 93 7.03 -14.77 -8.25
CA LEU A 93 6.05 -13.71 -7.96
C LEU A 93 6.73 -12.36 -7.71
N TRP A 94 7.94 -12.39 -7.16
CA TRP A 94 8.67 -11.19 -6.76
C TRP A 94 9.57 -10.63 -7.85
N ALA A 95 9.80 -11.37 -8.94
CA ALA A 95 10.58 -10.88 -10.09
C ALA A 95 9.80 -9.80 -10.87
N ARG A 96 10.48 -8.78 -11.39
CA ARG A 96 9.87 -7.62 -12.08
C ARG A 96 8.90 -8.03 -13.18
N GLU A 97 9.25 -9.05 -13.96
CA GLU A 97 8.47 -9.56 -15.08
C GLU A 97 7.10 -10.09 -14.65
N ALA A 98 6.95 -10.52 -13.40
CA ALA A 98 5.69 -11.01 -12.85
C ALA A 98 4.62 -9.90 -12.79
N LEU A 99 4.99 -8.63 -12.63
CA LEU A 99 4.01 -7.52 -12.68
C LEU A 99 3.19 -7.56 -13.97
N PHE A 100 3.83 -7.92 -15.08
CA PHE A 100 3.27 -7.89 -16.42
C PHE A 100 2.65 -9.23 -16.85
N SER A 101 3.24 -10.34 -16.42
CA SER A 101 2.93 -11.67 -16.95
C SER A 101 2.21 -12.61 -15.98
N ASP A 102 2.28 -12.34 -14.67
CA ASP A 102 1.72 -13.24 -13.65
C ASP A 102 0.26 -12.86 -13.32
N GLU A 103 -0.64 -13.84 -13.41
CA GLU A 103 -2.06 -13.66 -13.13
C GLU A 103 -2.32 -13.26 -11.67
N ARG A 104 -1.44 -13.63 -10.73
CA ARG A 104 -1.55 -13.25 -9.31
C ARG A 104 -1.46 -11.74 -9.14
N TRP A 105 -0.55 -11.06 -9.85
CA TRP A 105 -0.48 -9.60 -9.84
C TRP A 105 -1.73 -8.94 -10.43
N THR A 106 -2.33 -9.56 -11.45
CA THR A 106 -3.63 -9.11 -11.96
C THR A 106 -4.76 -9.25 -10.92
N LYS A 107 -4.76 -10.33 -10.14
CA LYS A 107 -5.69 -10.50 -9.01
C LYS A 107 -5.45 -9.45 -7.93
N ILE A 108 -4.19 -9.24 -7.51
CA ILE A 108 -3.80 -8.21 -6.53
C ILE A 108 -4.34 -6.84 -6.94
N ARG A 109 -4.05 -6.39 -8.16
CA ARG A 109 -4.54 -5.12 -8.70
C ARG A 109 -6.06 -5.00 -8.67
N SER A 110 -6.77 -6.08 -9.04
CA SER A 110 -8.24 -6.10 -9.04
C SER A 110 -8.84 -5.94 -7.64
N TYR A 111 -8.28 -6.63 -6.63
CA TYR A 111 -8.74 -6.50 -5.25
C TYR A 111 -8.36 -5.14 -4.65
N ALA A 112 -7.12 -4.69 -4.85
CA ALA A 112 -6.67 -3.38 -4.41
C ALA A 112 -7.51 -2.25 -5.04
N SER A 113 -7.85 -2.35 -6.33
CA SER A 113 -8.73 -1.39 -7.01
C SER A 113 -10.13 -1.32 -6.40
N LYS A 114 -10.67 -2.43 -5.90
CA LYS A 114 -11.97 -2.44 -5.20
C LYS A 114 -11.85 -1.74 -3.85
N VAL A 115 -10.79 -2.03 -3.11
CA VAL A 115 -10.53 -1.44 -1.79
C VAL A 115 -10.24 0.05 -1.90
N LEU A 116 -9.51 0.48 -2.92
CA LEU A 116 -9.22 1.90 -3.17
C LEU A 116 -10.50 2.73 -3.36
N LYS A 117 -11.57 2.14 -3.95
CA LYS A 117 -12.86 2.82 -4.09
C LYS A 117 -13.57 3.03 -2.76
N GLU A 118 -13.27 2.20 -1.77
CA GLU A 118 -13.77 2.33 -0.40
C GLU A 118 -12.93 3.31 0.44
N LEU A 119 -11.77 3.76 -0.08
CA LEU A 119 -10.85 4.72 0.56
C LEU A 119 -10.93 6.08 -0.15
N PRO A 120 -11.92 6.94 0.18
CA PRO A 120 -12.04 8.26 -0.44
C PRO A 120 -10.77 9.10 -0.30
N ASP A 121 -10.47 9.88 -1.33
CA ASP A 121 -9.39 10.86 -1.30
C ASP A 121 -9.88 12.13 -0.59
N GLU A 122 -9.85 12.11 0.74
CA GLU A 122 -10.28 13.24 1.57
C GLU A 122 -9.23 13.58 2.62
N PRO A 123 -9.11 14.86 3.01
CA PRO A 123 -8.29 15.25 4.15
C PRO A 123 -8.78 14.54 5.41
N ARG A 124 -7.85 13.92 6.13
CA ARG A 124 -8.10 13.35 7.45
C ARG A 124 -7.03 13.79 8.41
N GLU A 125 -7.46 14.20 9.60
CA GLU A 125 -6.56 14.48 10.70
C GLU A 125 -6.01 13.16 11.25
N SER A 126 -4.73 13.16 11.62
CA SER A 126 -4.18 12.16 12.51
C SER A 126 -4.11 12.68 13.94
N ASP A 127 -4.04 11.76 14.90
CA ASP A 127 -3.78 12.09 16.31
C ASP A 127 -2.51 12.95 16.48
N TYR A 128 -1.47 12.65 15.70
CA TYR A 128 -0.26 13.46 15.63
C TYR A 128 -0.54 14.90 15.17
N THR A 129 -1.38 15.10 14.14
CA THR A 129 -1.75 16.45 13.70
C THR A 129 -2.64 17.18 14.71
N ARG A 130 -3.48 16.45 15.47
CA ARG A 130 -4.28 17.03 16.57
C ARG A 130 -3.41 17.55 17.71
N GLY A 131 -2.36 16.81 18.08
CA GLY A 131 -1.40 17.22 19.11
C GLY A 131 -0.62 18.49 18.76
N LEU A 132 -0.38 18.77 17.47
CA LEU A 132 0.30 19.99 17.02
C LEU A 132 -0.61 21.24 17.09
N SER A 133 -1.92 21.07 16.92
CA SER A 133 -2.91 22.16 17.04
C SER A 133 -3.36 22.48 18.47
N GLY A 134 -3.06 21.60 19.44
CA GLY A 134 -3.41 21.78 20.86
C GLY A 134 -2.30 22.34 21.74
N GLY A 135 -1.18 22.78 21.15
CA GLY A 135 0.03 23.22 21.86
C GLY A 135 0.02 24.67 22.40
N ASP A 136 -1.08 25.41 22.21
CA ASP A 136 -1.27 26.75 22.78
C ASP A 136 -2.54 26.74 23.66
N SER A 137 -2.40 26.35 24.94
CA SER A 137 -3.38 26.63 26.00
C SER A 137 -2.71 26.65 27.36
#